data_AF-A0AAN6Y1E1-F1
#
_entry.id   AF-A0AAN6Y1E1-F1
#
_cell.length_a   1.000
_cell.length_b   1.000
_cell.length_c   1.000
_cell.angle_alpha   90.00
_cell.angle_beta   90.00
_cell.angle_gamma   90.00
#
_symmetry.space_group_name_H-M   'P 1'
#
loop_
_entity.id
_entity.type
_entity.pdbx_description
1 polymer ?
#
loop_
_entity_poly.entity_id
_entity_poly.type
_entity_poly.pdbx_seq_one_letter_code
_entity_poly.pdbx_strand_id
1 'polypeptide(L)'
;TSWKIPETKWTPMCHPLVKEVSQEVDGYFLQHWDFPNPKAERVFLNAGFSRVTCLYFPLAKDDRIHFACRLLTVLFLIDDLLEDMSFEDGEAYNAKLIPIARGDVLPDRSIPAEYITYDLWESMRACDKELADEVLEPTFTFMRAQTDRVRMQITELGHYLEYREKDVGKALLSSLMRFAMDLRLTRDELSLMRPLEQNCSKQISVVNDIYSWAKELRQSRHGHREGSYLCSAVKVLMESTSLDVDATVRILWYMTREWEHIHDEFVARVEAQGNCSQAVKDYMKGLEYQMSGNELWSKTTRRYS
;
A
#
# COMPACT_ATOMS: atom_id res chain seq x y z
N THR A 1 -8.13 22.48 -1.90
CA THR A 1 -9.55 22.70 -2.28
C THR A 1 -10.39 21.78 -1.41
N SER A 2 -11.47 22.26 -0.79
CA SER A 2 -12.32 21.40 0.04
C SER A 2 -13.36 20.71 -0.85
N TRP A 3 -13.01 19.56 -1.43
CA TRP A 3 -13.99 18.75 -2.14
C TRP A 3 -15.08 18.29 -1.16
N LYS A 4 -16.34 18.32 -1.59
CA LYS A 4 -17.41 17.66 -0.83
C LYS A 4 -17.30 16.16 -1.09
N ILE A 5 -16.66 15.45 -0.16
CA ILE A 5 -16.50 13.99 -0.22
C ILE A 5 -17.88 13.37 0.06
N PRO A 6 -18.41 12.49 -0.81
CA PRO A 6 -19.62 11.73 -0.55
C PRO A 6 -19.50 10.91 0.74
N GLU A 7 -20.59 10.76 1.48
CA GLU A 7 -20.61 10.04 2.75
C GLU A 7 -20.26 8.55 2.54
N THR A 8 -19.52 7.98 3.49
CA THR A 8 -19.28 6.54 3.61
C THR A 8 -20.03 6.02 4.83
N LYS A 9 -20.46 4.76 4.78
CA LYS A 9 -21.04 4.06 5.94
C LYS A 9 -19.97 3.42 6.83
N TRP A 10 -18.74 3.32 6.33
CA TRP A 10 -17.67 2.62 7.02
C TRP A 10 -17.01 3.51 8.06
N THR A 11 -16.61 2.89 9.18
CA THR A 11 -15.90 3.57 10.26
C THR A 11 -14.49 3.02 10.33
N PRO A 12 -13.45 3.84 10.07
CA PRO A 12 -12.07 3.38 10.20
C PRO A 12 -11.75 3.04 11.65
N MET A 13 -10.87 2.05 11.83
CA MET A 13 -10.33 1.67 13.14
C MET A 13 -8.81 1.78 13.07
N CYS A 14 -8.18 2.04 14.21
CA CYS A 14 -6.73 2.07 14.34
C CYS A 14 -6.29 1.05 15.40
N HIS A 15 -5.19 0.36 15.15
CA HIS A 15 -4.60 -0.59 16.09
C HIS A 15 -4.36 0.09 17.46
N PRO A 16 -4.70 -0.57 18.59
CA PRO A 16 -4.60 0.05 19.92
C PRO A 16 -3.17 0.48 20.29
N LEU A 17 -2.16 -0.28 19.84
CA LEU A 17 -0.73 -0.02 20.10
C LEU A 17 -0.07 0.97 19.10
N VAL A 18 -0.86 1.77 18.36
CA VAL A 18 -0.33 2.65 17.32
C VAL A 18 0.75 3.61 17.84
N LYS A 19 0.65 4.08 19.09
CA LYS A 19 1.62 5.04 19.64
C LYS A 19 2.97 4.36 19.90
N GLU A 20 2.93 3.23 20.59
CA GLU A 20 4.09 2.46 21.01
C GLU A 20 4.84 1.92 19.78
N VAL A 21 4.11 1.30 18.85
CA VAL A 21 4.71 0.72 17.63
C VAL A 21 5.23 1.80 16.69
N SER A 22 4.56 2.95 16.58
CA SER A 22 5.11 4.06 15.78
C SER A 22 6.41 4.58 16.36
N GLN A 23 6.50 4.75 17.69
CA GLN A 23 7.75 5.19 18.33
C GLN A 23 8.90 4.19 18.12
N GLU A 24 8.61 2.90 18.26
CA GLU A 24 9.59 1.83 18.03
C GLU A 24 10.11 1.82 16.59
N VAL A 25 9.18 1.77 15.62
CA VAL A 25 9.53 1.63 14.21
C VAL A 25 10.15 2.92 13.69
N ASP A 26 9.58 4.08 13.99
CA ASP A 26 10.13 5.36 13.56
C ASP A 26 11.54 5.57 14.16
N GLY A 27 11.73 5.22 15.44
CA GLY A 27 13.03 5.28 16.10
C GLY A 27 14.07 4.37 15.43
N TYR A 28 13.67 3.15 15.04
CA TYR A 28 14.54 2.23 14.30
C TYR A 28 14.99 2.83 12.96
N PHE A 29 14.07 3.36 12.15
CA PHE A 29 14.44 3.94 10.86
C PHE A 29 15.26 5.22 11.03
N LEU A 30 14.99 6.07 12.02
CA LEU A 30 15.83 7.24 12.32
C LEU A 30 17.27 6.86 12.68
N GLN A 31 17.48 5.70 13.29
CA GLN A 31 18.81 5.21 13.65
C GLN A 31 19.53 4.53 12.49
N HIS A 32 18.80 3.81 11.63
CA HIS A 32 19.39 2.88 10.67
C HIS A 32 19.30 3.33 9.21
N TRP A 33 18.30 4.13 8.85
CA TRP A 33 18.13 4.63 7.49
C TRP A 33 19.01 5.86 7.23
N ASP A 34 19.61 5.94 6.05
CA ASP A 34 20.47 7.06 5.66
C ASP A 34 19.62 8.25 5.16
N PHE A 35 19.07 9.02 6.10
CA PHE A 35 18.36 10.24 5.77
C PHE A 35 19.37 11.34 5.35
N PRO A 36 19.15 12.02 4.21
CA PRO A 36 20.14 12.97 3.68
C PRO A 36 20.31 14.23 4.53
N ASN A 37 19.36 14.54 5.44
CA ASN A 37 19.40 15.68 6.34
C ASN A 37 18.24 15.65 7.37
N PRO A 38 18.30 16.46 8.45
CA PRO A 38 17.23 16.54 9.45
C PRO A 38 15.85 16.98 8.93
N LYS A 39 15.79 17.63 7.76
CA LYS A 39 14.51 17.96 7.13
C LYS A 39 13.85 16.70 6.55
N ALA A 40 14.62 15.77 5.97
CA ALA A 40 14.12 14.49 5.50
C ALA A 40 13.60 13.61 6.64
N GLU A 41 14.32 13.55 7.77
CA GLU A 41 13.83 12.88 9.00
C GLU A 41 12.48 13.44 9.46
N ARG A 42 12.33 14.77 9.44
CA ARG A 42 11.07 15.42 9.81
C ARG A 42 9.94 15.10 8.83
N VAL A 43 10.23 15.02 7.53
CA VAL A 43 9.25 14.62 6.50
C VAL A 43 8.81 13.18 6.73
N PHE A 44 9.76 12.28 7.00
CA PHE A 44 9.50 10.87 7.36
C PHE A 44 8.55 10.77 8.57
N LEU A 45 8.88 11.42 9.68
CA LEU A 45 8.04 11.40 10.89
C LEU A 45 6.63 12.00 10.64
N ASN A 46 6.57 13.08 9.85
CA ASN A 46 5.31 13.72 9.51
C ASN A 46 4.40 12.87 8.59
N ALA A 47 4.98 11.93 7.83
CA ALA A 47 4.20 11.02 7.00
C ALA A 47 3.41 10.01 7.83
N GLY A 48 3.97 9.57 8.97
CA GLY A 48 3.34 8.62 9.88
C GLY A 48 3.07 7.26 9.21
N PHE A 49 4.12 6.60 8.71
CA PHE A 49 4.00 5.33 8.00
C PHE A 49 3.50 4.18 8.90
N SER A 50 3.95 4.15 10.15
CA SER A 50 3.42 3.21 11.15
C SER A 50 1.93 3.44 11.43
N ARG A 51 1.47 4.70 11.38
CA ARG A 51 0.05 5.06 11.57
C ARG A 51 -0.84 4.54 10.43
N VAL A 52 -0.43 4.67 9.16
CA VAL A 52 -1.23 4.08 8.06
C VAL A 52 -1.32 2.57 8.19
N THR A 53 -0.22 1.93 8.58
CA THR A 53 -0.19 0.48 8.77
C THR A 53 -1.15 0.03 9.89
N CYS A 54 -1.18 0.76 11.00
CA CYS A 54 -2.13 0.51 12.09
C CYS A 54 -3.60 0.82 11.72
N LEU A 55 -3.84 1.67 10.71
CA LEU A 55 -5.16 1.92 10.14
C LEU A 55 -5.56 0.85 9.13
N TYR A 56 -4.60 0.26 8.42
CA TYR A 56 -4.82 -0.88 7.51
C TYR A 56 -5.10 -2.18 8.24
N PHE A 57 -4.36 -2.43 9.32
CA PHE A 57 -4.43 -3.69 10.05
C PHE A 57 -4.80 -3.46 11.53
N PRO A 58 -5.97 -2.84 11.82
CA PRO A 58 -6.35 -2.54 13.20
C PRO A 58 -6.65 -3.80 14.02
N LEU A 59 -6.89 -4.93 13.36
CA LEU A 59 -7.12 -6.24 13.97
C LEU A 59 -5.87 -7.13 13.99
N ALA A 60 -4.69 -6.59 13.64
CA ALA A 60 -3.43 -7.32 13.75
C ALA A 60 -3.20 -7.80 15.18
N LYS A 61 -2.41 -8.86 15.34
CA LYS A 61 -1.92 -9.26 16.65
C LYS A 61 -0.92 -8.23 17.16
N ASP A 62 -0.99 -7.95 18.47
CA ASP A 62 -0.10 -7.01 19.15
C ASP A 62 1.39 -7.33 18.94
N ASP A 63 1.75 -8.62 18.90
CA ASP A 63 3.10 -9.12 18.70
C ASP A 63 3.51 -9.25 17.22
N ARG A 64 2.63 -8.89 16.27
CA ARG A 64 2.91 -8.96 14.83
C ARG A 64 2.80 -7.64 14.09
N ILE A 65 2.06 -6.66 14.60
CA ILE A 65 1.82 -5.37 13.92
C ILE A 65 3.13 -4.63 13.58
N HIS A 66 4.17 -4.74 14.42
CA HIS A 66 5.43 -4.05 14.21
C HIS A 66 6.18 -4.54 12.95
N PHE A 67 6.04 -5.81 12.57
CA PHE A 67 6.61 -6.32 11.31
C PHE A 67 5.97 -5.66 10.10
N ALA A 68 4.64 -5.55 10.11
CA ALA A 68 3.90 -4.89 9.05
C ALA A 68 4.28 -3.41 8.96
N CYS A 69 4.40 -2.71 10.10
CA CYS A 69 4.86 -1.33 10.14
C CYS A 69 6.25 -1.18 9.53
N ARG A 70 7.20 -2.06 9.87
CA ARG A 70 8.56 -2.03 9.31
C ARG A 70 8.58 -2.29 7.81
N LEU A 71 7.81 -3.27 7.34
CA LEU A 71 7.75 -3.61 5.90
C LEU A 71 7.16 -2.46 5.09
N LEU A 72 5.99 -1.93 5.47
CA LEU A 72 5.41 -0.81 4.72
C LEU A 72 6.27 0.45 4.81
N THR A 73 6.94 0.69 5.94
CA THR A 73 7.83 1.84 6.09
C THR A 73 9.03 1.77 5.14
N VAL A 74 9.73 0.63 5.06
CA VAL A 74 10.87 0.51 4.12
C VAL A 74 10.40 0.60 2.67
N LEU A 75 9.22 0.05 2.34
CA LEU A 75 8.67 0.14 0.98
C LEU A 75 8.27 1.58 0.61
N PHE A 76 7.73 2.37 1.54
CA PHE A 76 7.47 3.80 1.30
C PHE A 76 8.76 4.61 1.10
N LEU A 77 9.81 4.29 1.85
CA LEU A 77 11.12 4.95 1.69
C LEU A 77 11.75 4.61 0.33
N ILE A 78 11.65 3.35 -0.10
CA ILE A 78 12.11 2.92 -1.42
C ILE A 78 11.26 3.55 -2.53
N ASP A 79 9.94 3.61 -2.37
CA ASP A 79 9.02 4.27 -3.30
C ASP A 79 9.44 5.72 -3.59
N ASP A 80 9.75 6.50 -2.54
CA ASP A 80 10.26 7.87 -2.69
C ASP A 80 11.63 7.92 -3.39
N LEU A 81 12.53 6.95 -3.17
CA LEU A 81 13.82 6.89 -3.87
C LEU A 81 13.66 6.60 -5.37
N LEU A 82 12.71 5.74 -5.74
CA LEU A 82 12.46 5.37 -7.14
C LEU A 82 11.96 6.55 -7.97
N GLU A 83 11.31 7.54 -7.36
CA GLU A 83 10.85 8.77 -8.03
C GLU A 83 12.02 9.57 -8.65
N ASP A 84 13.23 9.42 -8.12
CA ASP A 84 14.46 10.10 -8.59
C ASP A 84 15.33 9.22 -9.51
N MET A 85 14.85 8.01 -9.87
CA MET A 85 15.58 7.04 -10.70
C MET A 85 15.00 6.89 -12.11
N SER A 86 15.82 6.40 -13.05
CA SER A 86 15.32 5.83 -14.31
C SER A 86 14.61 4.50 -14.05
N PHE A 87 13.84 4.01 -15.03
CA PHE A 87 13.25 2.67 -14.88
C PHE A 87 14.32 1.58 -14.78
N GLU A 88 15.42 1.74 -15.50
CA GLU A 88 16.54 0.80 -15.46
C GLU A 88 17.24 0.80 -14.09
N ASP A 89 17.54 1.98 -13.55
CA ASP A 89 18.20 2.10 -12.23
C ASP A 89 17.28 1.61 -11.11
N GLY A 90 15.99 1.95 -11.16
CA GLY A 90 15.00 1.48 -10.20
C GLY A 90 14.80 -0.04 -10.26
N GLU A 91 14.75 -0.61 -11.48
CA GLU A 91 14.65 -2.06 -11.70
C GLU A 91 15.88 -2.77 -11.10
N ALA A 92 17.08 -2.24 -11.34
CA ALA A 92 18.32 -2.76 -10.77
C ALA A 92 18.35 -2.66 -9.24
N TYR A 93 17.89 -1.53 -8.69
CA TYR A 93 17.79 -1.31 -7.24
C TYR A 93 16.87 -2.35 -6.58
N ASN A 94 15.65 -2.51 -7.10
CA ASN A 94 14.70 -3.49 -6.59
C ASN A 94 15.18 -4.93 -6.80
N ALA A 95 15.77 -5.25 -7.94
CA ALA A 95 16.31 -6.58 -8.24
C ALA A 95 17.43 -6.99 -7.26
N LYS A 96 18.22 -6.04 -6.74
CA LYS A 96 19.23 -6.31 -5.71
C LYS A 96 18.62 -6.73 -4.37
N LEU A 97 17.50 -6.12 -4.00
CA LEU A 97 16.83 -6.37 -2.70
C LEU A 97 16.01 -7.67 -2.68
N ILE A 98 15.50 -8.13 -3.83
CA ILE A 98 14.69 -9.36 -3.92
C ILE A 98 15.39 -10.62 -3.34
N PRO A 99 16.61 -11.00 -3.76
CA PRO A 99 17.27 -12.18 -3.21
C PRO A 99 17.69 -11.99 -1.73
N ILE A 100 17.94 -10.75 -1.31
CA ILE A 100 18.21 -10.41 0.10
C ILE A 100 16.96 -10.64 0.96
N ALA A 101 15.79 -10.20 0.49
CA ALA A 101 14.51 -10.43 1.14
C ALA A 101 14.19 -11.93 1.28
N ARG A 102 14.56 -12.76 0.29
CA ARG A 102 14.43 -14.22 0.38
C ARG A 102 15.37 -14.85 1.42
N GLY A 103 16.46 -14.17 1.77
CA GLY A 103 17.54 -14.73 2.59
C GLY A 103 18.57 -15.53 1.80
N ASP A 104 18.47 -15.54 0.46
CA ASP A 104 19.39 -16.27 -0.43
C ASP A 104 20.76 -15.58 -0.54
N VAL A 105 20.79 -14.27 -0.30
CA VAL A 105 21.98 -13.41 -0.39
C VAL A 105 22.12 -12.61 0.91
N LEU A 106 23.33 -12.58 1.48
CA LEU A 106 23.63 -11.75 2.63
C LEU A 106 23.68 -10.26 2.24
N PRO A 107 23.18 -9.35 3.10
CA PRO A 107 23.22 -7.93 2.82
C PRO A 107 24.63 -7.38 3.00
N ASP A 108 24.97 -6.32 2.26
CA ASP A 108 26.05 -5.45 2.66
C ASP A 108 25.63 -4.65 3.91
N ARG A 109 26.30 -4.90 5.03
CA ARG A 109 26.00 -4.26 6.32
C ARG A 109 26.34 -2.76 6.35
N SER A 110 27.02 -2.25 5.32
CA SER A 110 27.24 -0.81 5.12
C SER A 110 26.10 -0.12 4.35
N ILE A 111 25.17 -0.88 3.76
CA ILE A 111 24.06 -0.36 2.96
C ILE A 111 22.73 -0.55 3.72
N PRO A 112 22.14 0.53 4.30
CA PRO A 112 20.90 0.48 5.07
C PRO A 112 19.75 -0.32 4.47
N ALA A 113 19.39 -0.04 3.23
CA ALA A 113 18.27 -0.70 2.58
C ALA A 113 18.45 -2.22 2.50
N GLU A 114 19.67 -2.71 2.35
CA GLU A 114 19.96 -4.14 2.27
C GLU A 114 19.79 -4.82 3.62
N TYR A 115 20.48 -4.33 4.66
CA TYR A 115 20.45 -5.00 5.95
C TYR A 115 19.11 -4.85 6.68
N ILE A 116 18.42 -3.71 6.52
CA ILE A 116 17.05 -3.52 7.04
C ILE A 116 16.11 -4.53 6.38
N THR A 117 16.20 -4.70 5.05
CA THR A 117 15.40 -5.68 4.31
C THR A 117 15.69 -7.09 4.81
N TYR A 118 16.98 -7.47 4.88
CA TYR A 118 17.38 -8.81 5.32
C TYR A 118 16.90 -9.13 6.74
N ASP A 119 17.22 -8.28 7.72
CA ASP A 119 16.92 -8.52 9.13
C ASP A 119 15.40 -8.55 9.37
N LEU A 120 14.65 -7.70 8.67
CA LEU A 120 13.18 -7.70 8.72
C LEU A 120 12.62 -9.05 8.26
N TRP A 121 13.01 -9.50 7.06
CA TRP A 121 12.47 -10.74 6.51
C TRP A 121 12.90 -11.98 7.30
N GLU A 122 14.13 -12.02 7.82
CA GLU A 122 14.56 -13.06 8.74
C GLU A 122 13.72 -13.09 10.02
N SER A 123 13.44 -11.91 10.61
CA SER A 123 12.62 -11.83 11.83
C SER A 123 11.15 -12.21 11.59
N MET A 124 10.57 -11.86 10.43
CA MET A 124 9.24 -12.31 10.03
C MET A 124 9.18 -13.84 9.87
N ARG A 125 10.18 -14.44 9.21
CA ARG A 125 10.29 -15.90 9.07
C ARG A 125 10.47 -16.61 10.41
N ALA A 126 11.23 -16.01 11.33
CA ALA A 126 11.39 -16.53 12.68
C ALA A 126 10.08 -16.49 13.48
N CYS A 127 9.21 -15.50 13.23
CA CYS A 127 7.88 -15.40 13.82
C CYS A 127 6.90 -16.43 13.25
N ASP A 128 6.74 -16.47 11.92
CA ASP A 128 5.85 -17.39 11.21
C ASP A 128 6.34 -17.59 9.78
N LYS A 129 7.16 -18.63 9.56
CA LYS A 129 7.77 -18.89 8.26
C LYS A 129 6.76 -19.04 7.13
N GLU A 130 5.66 -19.75 7.37
CA GLU A 130 4.67 -20.05 6.33
C GLU A 130 3.98 -18.78 5.85
N LEU A 131 3.42 -17.99 6.77
CA LEU A 131 2.77 -16.74 6.39
C LEU A 131 3.77 -15.69 5.88
N ALA A 132 4.98 -15.62 6.44
CA ALA A 132 6.02 -14.70 5.95
C ALA A 132 6.43 -15.02 4.51
N ASP A 133 6.64 -16.30 4.19
CA ASP A 133 7.01 -16.71 2.83
C ASP A 133 5.90 -16.38 1.81
N GLU A 134 4.63 -16.41 2.23
CA GLU A 134 3.48 -16.00 1.39
C GLU A 134 3.44 -14.49 1.08
N VAL A 135 4.15 -13.63 1.82
CA VAL A 135 4.22 -12.18 1.55
C VAL A 135 5.31 -11.85 0.51
N LEU A 136 6.30 -12.73 0.30
CA LEU A 136 7.47 -12.46 -0.56
C LEU A 136 7.10 -12.16 -2.01
N GLU A 137 6.47 -13.10 -2.72
CA GLU A 137 6.15 -12.90 -4.14
C GLU A 137 5.15 -11.76 -4.39
N PRO A 138 4.13 -11.53 -3.54
CA PRO A 138 3.34 -10.31 -3.61
C PRO A 138 4.17 -9.02 -3.46
N THR A 139 5.15 -8.99 -2.56
CA THR A 139 6.08 -7.86 -2.41
C THR A 139 6.90 -7.65 -3.68
N PHE A 140 7.43 -8.73 -4.27
CA PHE A 140 8.25 -8.63 -5.47
C PHE A 140 7.45 -8.22 -6.71
N THR A 141 6.19 -8.66 -6.78
CA THR A 141 5.26 -8.22 -7.84
C THR A 141 5.03 -6.71 -7.76
N PHE A 142 4.83 -6.18 -6.54
CA PHE A 142 4.73 -4.75 -6.29
C PHE A 142 6.01 -4.01 -6.70
N MET A 143 7.19 -4.46 -6.23
CA MET A 143 8.48 -3.82 -6.54
C MET A 143 8.77 -3.77 -8.04
N ARG A 144 8.43 -4.83 -8.79
CA ARG A 144 8.58 -4.85 -10.25
C ARG A 144 7.60 -3.93 -10.96
N ALA A 145 6.39 -3.75 -10.41
CA ALA A 145 5.37 -2.89 -11.01
C ALA A 145 5.73 -1.39 -10.92
N GLN A 146 6.44 -0.96 -9.88
CA GLN A 146 6.88 0.42 -9.69
C GLN A 146 7.79 0.94 -10.82
N THR A 147 8.49 0.04 -11.51
CA THR A 147 9.43 0.38 -12.60
C THR A 147 8.97 -0.15 -13.96
N ASP A 148 7.71 -0.59 -14.07
CA ASP A 148 7.17 -1.09 -15.32
C ASP A 148 6.98 0.06 -16.33
N ARG A 149 7.52 -0.13 -17.53
CA ARG A 149 7.47 0.85 -18.62
C ARG A 149 6.04 1.09 -19.11
N VAL A 150 5.10 0.19 -18.83
CA VAL A 150 3.66 0.37 -19.15
C VAL A 150 3.08 1.63 -18.51
N ARG A 151 3.64 2.10 -17.38
CA ARG A 151 3.24 3.32 -16.67
C ARG A 151 3.09 4.54 -17.59
N MET A 152 3.94 4.65 -18.60
CA MET A 152 3.97 5.79 -19.53
C MET A 152 3.00 5.67 -20.71
N GLN A 153 2.35 4.52 -20.87
CA GLN A 153 1.54 4.18 -22.05
C GLN A 153 0.04 4.09 -21.74
N ILE A 154 -0.35 4.11 -20.46
CA ILE A 154 -1.73 3.97 -20.02
C ILE A 154 -2.51 5.26 -20.26
N THR A 155 -3.57 5.17 -21.07
CA THR A 155 -4.47 6.29 -21.39
C THR A 155 -5.93 6.00 -21.05
N GLU A 156 -6.26 4.79 -20.58
CA GLU A 156 -7.62 4.35 -20.30
C GLU A 156 -7.77 3.92 -18.85
N LEU A 157 -8.88 4.30 -18.21
CA LEU A 157 -9.09 4.04 -16.78
C LEU A 157 -9.15 2.54 -16.46
N GLY A 158 -9.70 1.70 -17.35
CA GLY A 158 -9.73 0.25 -17.17
C GLY A 158 -8.33 -0.35 -17.06
N HIS A 159 -7.48 -0.11 -18.08
CA HIS A 159 -6.08 -0.54 -18.08
C HIS A 159 -5.28 0.04 -16.91
N TYR A 160 -5.57 1.30 -16.52
CA TYR A 160 -4.97 1.90 -15.33
C TYR A 160 -5.28 1.10 -14.07
N LEU A 161 -6.55 0.75 -13.82
CA LEU A 161 -6.95 0.04 -12.61
C LEU A 161 -6.36 -1.40 -12.56
N GLU A 162 -6.21 -2.06 -13.71
CA GLU A 162 -5.56 -3.37 -13.81
C GLU A 162 -4.06 -3.30 -13.50
N TYR A 163 -3.37 -2.31 -14.04
CA TYR A 163 -1.96 -2.04 -13.73
C TYR A 163 -1.78 -1.69 -12.25
N ARG A 164 -2.61 -0.75 -11.76
CA ARG A 164 -2.50 -0.16 -10.43
C ARG A 164 -2.76 -1.18 -9.32
N GLU A 165 -3.44 -2.31 -9.60
CA GLU A 165 -3.56 -3.40 -8.62
C GLU A 165 -2.21 -3.96 -8.16
N LYS A 166 -1.26 -4.08 -9.09
CA LYS A 166 0.10 -4.54 -8.77
C LYS A 166 0.90 -3.40 -8.14
N ASP A 167 0.81 -2.20 -8.71
CA ASP A 167 1.60 -1.04 -8.32
C ASP A 167 1.17 -0.41 -6.99
N VAL A 168 -0.09 -0.53 -6.58
CA VAL A 168 -0.55 -0.17 -5.23
C VAL A 168 -0.22 -1.25 -4.21
N GLY A 169 0.25 -2.43 -4.67
CA GLY A 169 0.60 -3.55 -3.84
C GLY A 169 -0.59 -4.25 -3.19
N LYS A 170 -1.74 -4.39 -3.88
CA LYS A 170 -2.93 -5.01 -3.27
C LYS A 170 -2.66 -6.41 -2.73
N ALA A 171 -1.98 -7.24 -3.51
CA ALA A 171 -1.64 -8.61 -3.12
C ALA A 171 -0.67 -8.63 -1.91
N LEU A 172 0.26 -7.67 -1.84
CA LEU A 172 1.13 -7.43 -0.70
C LEU A 172 0.29 -7.07 0.54
N LEU A 173 -0.60 -6.09 0.45
CA LEU A 173 -1.45 -5.68 1.57
C LEU A 173 -2.37 -6.81 2.05
N SER A 174 -2.92 -7.60 1.13
CA SER A 174 -3.71 -8.81 1.43
C SER A 174 -2.90 -9.85 2.22
N SER A 175 -1.72 -10.22 1.71
CA SER A 175 -0.87 -11.24 2.34
C SER A 175 -0.29 -10.75 3.67
N LEU A 176 0.14 -9.49 3.74
CA LEU A 176 0.65 -8.87 4.97
C LEU A 176 -0.42 -8.76 6.06
N MET A 177 -1.66 -8.44 5.68
CA MET A 177 -2.80 -8.49 6.61
C MET A 177 -2.96 -9.89 7.20
N ARG A 178 -2.93 -10.93 6.36
CA ARG A 178 -3.01 -12.32 6.83
C ARG A 178 -1.88 -12.69 7.76
N PHE A 179 -0.65 -12.29 7.45
CA PHE A 179 0.50 -12.45 8.34
C PHE A 179 0.26 -11.77 9.70
N ALA A 180 -0.09 -10.48 9.68
CA ALA A 180 -0.24 -9.64 10.86
C ALA A 180 -1.39 -10.10 11.77
N MET A 181 -2.48 -10.62 11.18
CA MET A 181 -3.65 -11.12 11.90
C MET A 181 -3.59 -12.63 12.18
N ASP A 182 -2.62 -13.35 11.63
CA ASP A 182 -2.54 -14.82 11.64
C ASP A 182 -3.76 -15.51 10.99
N LEU A 183 -4.21 -14.97 9.86
CA LEU A 183 -5.34 -15.53 9.10
C LEU A 183 -4.85 -16.57 8.08
N ARG A 184 -5.25 -17.82 8.29
CA ARG A 184 -4.95 -18.93 7.40
C ARG A 184 -6.21 -19.30 6.62
N LEU A 185 -6.24 -18.89 5.35
CA LEU A 185 -7.31 -19.19 4.41
C LEU A 185 -6.85 -20.32 3.49
N THR A 186 -7.75 -21.23 3.17
CA THR A 186 -7.52 -22.27 2.16
C THR A 186 -7.39 -21.64 0.76
N ARG A 187 -6.85 -22.41 -0.20
CA ARG A 187 -6.75 -21.97 -1.61
C ARG A 187 -8.11 -21.64 -2.21
N ASP A 188 -9.15 -22.40 -1.85
CA ASP A 188 -10.50 -22.18 -2.34
C ASP A 188 -11.11 -20.90 -1.74
N GLU A 189 -10.89 -20.65 -0.44
CA GLU A 189 -11.30 -19.39 0.20
C GLU A 189 -10.57 -18.18 -0.39
N LEU A 190 -9.25 -18.26 -0.62
CA LEU A 190 -8.50 -17.20 -1.28
C LEU A 190 -9.01 -16.96 -2.71
N SER A 191 -9.35 -18.03 -3.44
CA SER A 191 -9.90 -17.92 -4.79
C SER A 191 -11.29 -17.28 -4.78
N LEU A 192 -12.12 -17.59 -3.79
CA LEU A 192 -13.41 -16.94 -3.56
C LEU A 192 -13.23 -15.44 -3.28
N MET A 193 -12.18 -15.04 -2.56
CA MET A 193 -11.95 -13.63 -2.20
C MET A 193 -11.42 -12.75 -3.33
N ARG A 194 -10.88 -13.32 -4.42
CA ARG A 194 -10.25 -12.57 -5.51
C ARG A 194 -11.09 -11.40 -6.06
N PRO A 195 -12.41 -11.56 -6.36
CA PRO A 195 -13.21 -10.42 -6.83
C PRO A 195 -13.33 -9.29 -5.81
N LEU A 196 -13.37 -9.63 -4.51
CA LEU A 196 -13.42 -8.67 -3.42
C LEU A 196 -12.10 -7.92 -3.28
N GLU A 197 -10.97 -8.61 -3.45
CA GLU A 197 -9.63 -8.01 -3.45
C GLU A 197 -9.44 -7.02 -4.61
N GLN A 198 -9.90 -7.40 -5.80
CA GLN A 198 -9.84 -6.53 -6.99
C GLN A 198 -10.72 -5.29 -6.81
N ASN A 199 -11.90 -5.43 -6.21
CA ASN A 199 -12.76 -4.30 -5.87
C ASN A 199 -12.08 -3.37 -4.85
N CYS A 200 -11.51 -3.96 -3.78
CA CYS A 200 -10.75 -3.23 -2.77
C CYS A 200 -9.55 -2.48 -3.35
N SER A 201 -8.84 -3.12 -4.28
CA SER A 201 -7.70 -2.53 -4.99
C SER A 201 -8.06 -1.23 -5.69
N LYS A 202 -9.18 -1.22 -6.44
CA LYS A 202 -9.66 -0.03 -7.16
C LYS A 202 -9.93 1.13 -6.21
N GLN A 203 -10.62 0.85 -5.10
CA GLN A 203 -10.93 1.85 -4.08
C GLN A 203 -9.67 2.44 -3.46
N ILE A 204 -8.75 1.59 -2.98
CA ILE A 204 -7.50 2.07 -2.34
C ILE A 204 -6.67 2.90 -3.32
N SER A 205 -6.52 2.41 -4.55
CA SER A 205 -5.77 3.07 -5.61
C SER A 205 -6.31 4.48 -5.89
N VAL A 206 -7.62 4.59 -6.14
CA VAL A 206 -8.23 5.86 -6.51
C VAL A 206 -8.27 6.85 -5.35
N VAL A 207 -8.54 6.37 -4.12
CA VAL A 207 -8.46 7.25 -2.93
C VAL A 207 -7.03 7.76 -2.74
N ASN A 208 -6.02 6.90 -2.94
CA ASN A 208 -4.62 7.33 -2.89
C ASN A 208 -4.35 8.42 -3.93
N ASP A 209 -4.67 8.16 -5.19
CA ASP A 209 -4.45 9.08 -6.31
C ASP A 209 -5.12 10.44 -6.11
N ILE A 210 -6.33 10.48 -5.53
CA ILE A 210 -7.03 11.74 -5.22
C ILE A 210 -6.24 12.59 -4.24
N TYR A 211 -5.77 11.99 -3.13
CA TYR A 211 -5.07 12.74 -2.08
C TYR A 211 -3.61 13.00 -2.44
N SER A 212 -2.93 12.06 -3.11
CA SER A 212 -1.54 12.17 -3.52
C SER A 212 -1.32 13.08 -4.72
N TRP A 213 -2.38 13.43 -5.47
CA TRP A 213 -2.31 14.22 -6.71
C TRP A 213 -1.37 15.42 -6.65
N ALA A 214 -1.48 16.26 -5.60
CA ALA A 214 -0.65 17.45 -5.47
C ALA A 214 0.83 17.13 -5.18
N LYS A 215 1.12 16.04 -4.46
CA LYS A 215 2.48 15.52 -4.25
C LYS A 215 3.03 15.05 -5.60
N GLU A 216 2.32 14.14 -6.26
CA GLU A 216 2.78 13.50 -7.50
C GLU A 216 2.94 14.50 -8.65
N LEU A 217 2.03 15.47 -8.79
CA LEU A 217 2.14 16.53 -9.80
C LEU A 217 3.35 17.45 -9.55
N ARG A 218 3.73 17.69 -8.28
CA ARG A 218 4.98 18.40 -7.98
C ARG A 218 6.17 17.52 -8.31
N GLN A 219 6.13 16.25 -7.93
CA GLN A 219 7.23 15.33 -8.17
C GLN A 219 7.50 15.13 -9.66
N SER A 220 6.46 14.99 -10.49
CA SER A 220 6.60 14.82 -11.94
C SER A 220 7.22 16.03 -12.67
N ARG A 221 7.37 17.17 -11.97
CA ARG A 221 8.03 18.38 -12.49
C ARG A 221 9.49 18.51 -12.07
N HIS A 222 9.92 17.79 -11.03
CA HIS A 222 11.24 17.95 -10.41
C HIS A 222 12.05 16.66 -10.32
N GLY A 223 11.40 15.50 -10.22
CA GLY A 223 12.02 14.18 -10.16
C GLY A 223 12.47 13.68 -11.54
N HIS A 224 12.92 12.43 -11.58
CA HIS A 224 13.38 11.83 -12.83
C HIS A 224 12.20 11.56 -13.78
N ARG A 225 12.33 11.87 -15.06
CA ARG A 225 11.23 11.85 -16.06
C ARG A 225 10.49 10.51 -16.17
N GLU A 226 11.16 9.41 -15.84
CA GLU A 226 10.63 8.04 -15.87
C GLU A 226 10.07 7.65 -14.51
N GLY A 227 10.88 7.62 -13.45
CA GLY A 227 10.45 7.25 -12.10
C GLY A 227 9.34 8.14 -11.53
N SER A 228 9.39 9.44 -11.78
CA SER A 228 8.35 10.40 -11.37
C SER A 228 7.24 10.63 -12.40
N TYR A 229 7.12 9.77 -13.43
CA TYR A 229 6.06 9.92 -14.41
C TYR A 229 4.68 9.91 -13.74
N LEU A 230 3.86 10.92 -14.03
CA LEU A 230 2.52 11.07 -13.45
C LEU A 230 1.56 10.02 -14.04
N CYS A 231 1.46 8.88 -13.34
CA CYS A 231 0.57 7.76 -13.63
C CYS A 231 -0.51 7.69 -12.53
N SER A 232 -1.66 8.32 -12.75
CA SER A 232 -2.71 8.50 -11.74
C SER A 232 -4.10 8.44 -12.38
N ALA A 233 -5.09 7.88 -11.68
CA ALA A 233 -6.49 7.85 -12.14
C ALA A 233 -7.03 9.26 -12.40
N VAL A 234 -6.58 10.25 -11.62
CA VAL A 234 -6.97 11.66 -11.79
C VAL A 234 -6.52 12.15 -13.18
N LYS A 235 -5.28 11.90 -13.58
CA LYS A 235 -4.79 12.30 -14.91
C LYS A 235 -5.53 11.55 -16.02
N VAL A 236 -5.61 10.22 -15.91
CA VAL A 236 -6.19 9.36 -16.96
C VAL A 236 -7.65 9.72 -17.21
N LEU A 237 -8.45 9.90 -16.15
CA LEU A 237 -9.86 10.25 -16.30
C LEU A 237 -10.03 11.70 -16.78
N MET A 238 -9.21 12.63 -16.29
CA MET A 238 -9.23 14.03 -16.73
C MET A 238 -8.97 14.16 -18.23
N GLU A 239 -7.93 13.49 -18.75
CA GLU A 239 -7.57 13.52 -20.16
C GLU A 239 -8.62 12.83 -21.04
N SER A 240 -9.13 11.66 -20.64
CA SER A 240 -10.11 10.91 -21.43
C SER A 240 -11.49 11.57 -21.50
N THR A 241 -11.84 12.41 -20.53
CA THR A 241 -13.15 13.10 -20.46
C THR A 241 -13.07 14.59 -20.78
N SER A 242 -11.86 15.15 -20.94
CA SER A 242 -11.63 16.59 -21.11
C SER A 242 -12.23 17.45 -19.98
N LEU A 243 -12.32 16.89 -18.78
CA LEU A 243 -12.74 17.59 -17.57
C LEU A 243 -11.55 18.28 -16.89
N ASP A 244 -11.83 19.20 -15.98
CA ASP A 244 -10.79 19.72 -15.07
C ASP A 244 -10.53 18.74 -13.92
N VAL A 245 -9.45 19.01 -13.15
CA VAL A 245 -9.05 18.19 -12.00
C VAL A 245 -10.16 18.10 -10.95
N ASP A 246 -10.82 19.22 -10.63
CA ASP A 246 -11.82 19.26 -9.56
C ASP A 246 -13.09 18.48 -9.94
N ALA A 247 -13.51 18.53 -11.21
CA ALA A 247 -14.60 17.73 -11.75
C ALA A 247 -14.26 16.24 -11.78
N THR A 248 -13.05 15.91 -12.23
CA THR A 248 -12.55 14.53 -12.24
C THR A 248 -12.51 13.92 -10.84
N VAL A 249 -11.96 14.64 -9.85
CA VAL A 249 -11.91 14.19 -8.45
C VAL A 249 -13.31 13.96 -7.88
N ARG A 250 -14.29 14.82 -8.20
CA ARG A 250 -15.68 14.59 -7.77
C ARG A 250 -16.24 13.29 -8.34
N ILE A 251 -15.99 12.98 -9.61
CA ILE A 251 -16.45 11.73 -10.24
C ILE A 251 -15.78 10.51 -9.59
N LEU A 252 -14.46 10.56 -9.42
CA LEU A 252 -13.70 9.48 -8.79
C LEU A 252 -14.20 9.20 -7.37
N TRP A 253 -14.55 10.22 -6.59
CA TRP A 253 -15.16 10.04 -5.27
C TRP A 253 -16.48 9.26 -5.32
N TYR A 254 -17.37 9.54 -6.29
CA TYR A 254 -18.59 8.72 -6.44
C TYR A 254 -18.25 7.27 -6.81
N MET A 255 -17.29 7.05 -7.71
CA MET A 255 -16.82 5.70 -8.04
C MET A 255 -16.28 4.96 -6.81
N THR A 256 -15.55 5.64 -5.92
CA THR A 256 -15.05 5.02 -4.69
C THR A 256 -16.17 4.52 -3.79
N ARG A 257 -17.27 5.28 -3.65
CA ARG A 257 -18.45 4.84 -2.88
C ARG A 257 -19.20 3.68 -3.55
N GLU A 258 -19.26 3.64 -4.87
CA GLU A 258 -19.81 2.48 -5.59
C GLU A 258 -19.02 1.21 -5.29
N TRP A 259 -17.67 1.29 -5.20
CA TRP A 259 -16.87 0.14 -4.79
C TRP A 259 -17.10 -0.26 -3.33
N GLU A 260 -17.47 0.67 -2.44
CA GLU A 260 -17.90 0.31 -1.07
C GLU A 260 -19.22 -0.48 -1.10
N HIS A 261 -20.19 -0.03 -1.89
CA HIS A 261 -21.44 -0.76 -2.06
C HIS A 261 -21.25 -2.15 -2.65
N ILE A 262 -20.39 -2.29 -3.66
CA ILE A 262 -20.04 -3.59 -4.26
C ILE A 262 -19.37 -4.51 -3.23
N HIS A 263 -18.54 -3.96 -2.34
CA HIS A 263 -17.94 -4.71 -1.24
C HIS A 263 -19.00 -5.23 -0.28
N ASP A 264 -19.89 -4.36 0.21
CA ASP A 264 -20.97 -4.74 1.14
C ASP A 264 -21.88 -5.83 0.54
N GLU A 265 -22.27 -5.69 -0.72
CA GLU A 265 -23.07 -6.69 -1.43
C GLU A 265 -22.36 -8.04 -1.55
N PHE A 266 -21.06 -8.02 -1.85
CA PHE A 266 -20.27 -9.24 -1.95
C PHE A 266 -20.20 -9.96 -0.60
N VAL A 267 -19.90 -9.23 0.47
CA VAL A 267 -19.84 -9.76 1.84
C VAL A 267 -21.18 -10.39 2.22
N ALA A 268 -22.28 -9.66 2.03
CA ALA A 268 -23.63 -10.16 2.33
C ALA A 268 -23.96 -11.45 1.57
N ARG A 269 -23.57 -11.56 0.28
CA ARG A 269 -23.78 -12.78 -0.51
C ARG A 269 -22.97 -13.97 0.03
N VAL A 270 -21.71 -13.76 0.41
CA VAL A 270 -20.86 -14.83 0.97
C VAL A 270 -21.40 -15.31 2.31
N GLU A 271 -21.83 -14.39 3.17
CA GLU A 271 -22.40 -14.74 4.47
C GLU A 271 -23.73 -15.47 4.36
N ALA A 272 -24.59 -15.09 3.40
CA ALA A 272 -25.87 -15.75 3.15
C ALA A 272 -25.75 -17.21 2.70
N GLN A 273 -24.60 -17.63 2.16
CA GLN A 273 -24.34 -19.02 1.77
C GLN A 273 -24.09 -19.95 2.97
N GLY A 274 -23.90 -19.41 4.18
CA GLY A 274 -23.84 -20.17 5.44
C GLY A 274 -22.55 -20.94 5.73
N ASN A 275 -21.66 -21.11 4.76
CA ASN A 275 -20.40 -21.89 4.89
C ASN A 275 -19.13 -21.02 5.06
N CYS A 276 -19.27 -19.77 5.53
CA CYS A 276 -18.15 -18.84 5.67
C CYS A 276 -17.39 -19.07 6.99
N SER A 277 -16.12 -19.45 6.91
CA SER A 277 -15.23 -19.62 8.08
C SER A 277 -15.00 -18.28 8.79
N GLN A 278 -14.65 -18.32 10.09
CA GLN A 278 -14.34 -17.09 10.83
C GLN A 278 -13.16 -16.33 10.20
N ALA A 279 -12.14 -17.05 9.72
CA ALA A 279 -11.00 -16.44 9.04
C ALA A 279 -11.39 -15.67 7.78
N VAL A 280 -12.37 -16.17 6.99
CA VAL A 280 -12.89 -15.45 5.82
C VAL A 280 -13.68 -14.21 6.25
N LYS A 281 -14.47 -14.27 7.32
CA LYS A 281 -15.18 -13.08 7.84
C LYS A 281 -14.21 -12.00 8.29
N ASP A 282 -13.18 -12.39 9.05
CA ASP A 282 -12.14 -11.47 9.52
C ASP A 282 -11.34 -10.91 8.34
N TYR A 283 -11.10 -11.72 7.30
CA TYR A 283 -10.46 -11.29 6.06
C TYR A 283 -11.28 -10.22 5.32
N MET A 284 -12.58 -10.48 5.09
CA MET A 284 -13.49 -9.53 4.44
C MET A 284 -13.56 -8.22 5.23
N LYS A 285 -13.68 -8.31 6.56
CA LYS A 285 -13.68 -7.12 7.43
C LYS A 285 -12.35 -6.38 7.42
N GLY A 286 -11.23 -7.11 7.36
CA GLY A 286 -9.90 -6.54 7.22
C GLY A 286 -9.75 -5.70 5.94
N LEU A 287 -10.34 -6.13 4.82
CA LEU A 287 -10.35 -5.34 3.58
C LEU A 287 -11.15 -4.03 3.71
N GLU A 288 -12.27 -4.03 4.44
CA GLU A 288 -13.02 -2.80 4.80
C GLU A 288 -12.12 -1.83 5.60
N TYR A 289 -11.35 -2.34 6.56
CA TYR A 289 -10.42 -1.53 7.33
C TYR A 289 -9.27 -0.99 6.49
N GLN A 290 -8.74 -1.76 5.53
CA GLN A 290 -7.73 -1.22 4.60
C GLN A 290 -8.27 -0.01 3.83
N MET A 291 -9.48 -0.10 3.28
CA MET A 291 -10.09 0.97 2.49
C MET A 291 -10.42 2.21 3.34
N SER A 292 -11.11 2.02 4.46
CA SER A 292 -11.49 3.13 5.35
C SER A 292 -10.28 3.75 6.06
N GLY A 293 -9.31 2.93 6.45
CA GLY A 293 -8.03 3.35 7.01
C GLY A 293 -7.18 4.13 6.01
N ASN A 294 -7.15 3.70 4.74
CA ASN A 294 -6.47 4.42 3.65
C ASN A 294 -7.01 5.84 3.53
N GLU A 295 -8.34 5.97 3.45
CA GLU A 295 -8.99 7.26 3.30
C GLU A 295 -8.68 8.18 4.49
N LEU A 296 -8.80 7.67 5.72
CA LEU A 296 -8.51 8.46 6.91
C LEU A 296 -7.05 8.92 6.95
N TRP A 297 -6.10 8.03 6.67
CA TRP A 297 -4.69 8.41 6.65
C TRP A 297 -4.39 9.40 5.54
N SER A 298 -4.83 9.12 4.31
CA SER A 298 -4.59 9.95 3.13
C SER A 298 -5.14 11.37 3.31
N LYS A 299 -6.29 11.50 3.97
CA LYS A 299 -6.88 12.79 4.33
C LYS A 299 -6.07 13.59 5.35
N THR A 300 -5.33 12.92 6.23
CA THR A 300 -4.76 13.53 7.45
C THR A 300 -3.24 13.53 7.50
N THR A 301 -2.57 12.80 6.61
CA THR A 301 -1.11 12.74 6.55
C THR A 301 -0.52 14.03 5.99
N ARG A 302 0.60 14.47 6.59
CA ARG A 302 1.39 15.59 6.04
C ARG A 302 2.20 15.20 4.82
N ARG A 303 2.21 13.92 4.42
CA ARG A 303 2.82 13.47 3.17
C ARG A 303 2.12 14.08 1.94
N TYR A 304 0.81 14.32 2.04
CA TYR A 304 -0.01 14.81 0.92
C TYR A 304 -0.41 16.28 1.03
N SER A 305 -0.22 16.92 2.19
CA SER A 305 -0.58 18.33 2.45
C SER A 305 0.63 19.23 2.62
#